data_AF-W1YFW8-F1
#
_entry.id   AF-W1YFW8-F1
#
_cell.length_a   1.000
_cell.length_b   1.000
_cell.length_c   1.000
_cell.angle_alpha   90.00
_cell.angle_beta   90.00
_cell.angle_gamma   90.00
#
_symmetry.space_group_name_H-M   'P 1'
#
loop_
_entity.id
_entity.type
_entity.pdbx_description
1 polymer ?
#
loop_
_entity_poly.entity_id
_entity_poly.type
_entity_poly.pdbx_seq_one_letter_code
_entity_poly.pdbx_strand_id
1 'polypeptide(L)' 'MRHYEIMIILEPETDERTVAASLEKLLQVVPSNGGTVDNVDVWGKRRLAYDIQKKSEGIYVV' A
#
# COMPACT_ATOMS: atom_id res chain seq x y z
N MET A 1 9.64 -9.90 -19.44
CA MET A 1 8.88 -9.88 -18.16
C MET A 1 7.69 -8.95 -18.34
N ARG A 2 6.64 -9.10 -17.53
CA ARG A 2 5.50 -8.19 -17.53
C ARG A 2 5.67 -7.21 -16.37
N HIS A 3 5.48 -5.93 -16.64
CA HIS A 3 5.45 -4.91 -15.60
C HIS A 3 4.06 -4.87 -14.98
N TYR A 4 4.02 -4.84 -13.66
CA TYR A 4 2.80 -4.74 -12.87
C TYR A 4 2.90 -3.52 -11.96
N GLU A 5 1.78 -2.84 -11.78
CA GLU A 5 1.63 -1.73 -10.84
C GLU A 5 0.51 -2.13 -9.87
N ILE A 6 0.78 -2.02 -8.57
CA ILE A 6 -0.15 -2.46 -7.53
C ILE A 6 -0.40 -1.29 -6.60
N MET A 7 -1.61 -0.75 -6.61
CA MET A 7 -2.02 0.28 -5.68
C MET A 7 -2.67 -0.35 -4.44
N ILE A 8 -2.18 0.01 -3.26
CA ILE A 8 -2.70 -0.42 -1.96
C ILE A 8 -3.21 0.81 -1.21
N ILE A 9 -4.40 0.70 -0.63
CA ILE A 9 -4.96 1.70 0.27
C ILE A 9 -5.01 1.10 1.68
N LEU A 10 -4.27 1.72 2.59
CA LEU A 10 -4.26 1.35 4.01
C LEU A 10 -5.18 2.26 4.81
N GLU A 11 -5.61 1.78 5.96
CA GLU A 11 -6.50 2.52 6.83
C GLU A 11 -5.83 3.79 7.38
N PRO A 12 -6.56 4.91 7.45
CA PRO A 12 -6.04 6.22 7.87
C PRO A 12 -5.62 6.31 9.33
N GLU A 13 -6.03 5.34 10.16
CA GLU A 13 -5.71 5.27 11.59
C GLU A 13 -4.42 4.48 11.87
N THR A 14 -3.86 3.85 10.83
CA THR A 14 -2.59 3.12 10.94
C THR A 14 -1.44 4.10 11.11
N ASP A 15 -0.63 3.92 12.15
CA ASP A 15 0.58 4.72 12.38
C ASP A 15 1.61 4.48 11.27
N GLU A 16 2.35 5.50 10.85
CA GLU A 16 3.33 5.41 9.75
C GLU A 16 4.37 4.30 10.00
N ARG A 17 4.74 4.08 11.27
CA ARG A 17 5.62 2.97 11.66
C ARG A 17 5.01 1.59 11.42
N THR A 18 3.71 1.43 11.60
CA THR A 18 3.02 0.15 11.35
C THR A 18 2.67 -0.04 9.88
N VAL A 19 2.50 1.05 9.13
CA VAL A 19 2.34 1.03 7.67
C VAL A 19 3.55 0.36 7.00
N ALA A 20 4.77 0.78 7.35
CA ALA A 20 6.00 0.23 6.75
C ALA A 20 6.13 -1.30 6.98
N ALA A 21 5.95 -1.75 8.22
CA ALA A 21 6.04 -3.18 8.56
C ALA A 21 4.95 -4.02 7.87
N SER A 22 3.73 -3.47 7.77
CA SER A 22 2.62 -4.15 7.08
C SER A 22 2.86 -4.23 5.57
N LEU A 23 3.40 -3.17 4.98
CA LEU A 23 3.75 -3.09 3.57
C LEU A 23 4.85 -4.10 3.22
N GLU A 24 5.92 -4.17 4.02
CA GLU A 24 6.99 -5.15 3.83
C GLU A 24 6.45 -6.59 3.81
N LYS A 25 5.54 -6.91 4.74
CA LYS A 25 4.91 -8.23 4.80
C LYS A 25 4.07 -8.55 3.56
N LEU A 26 3.33 -7.56 3.03
CA LEU A 26 2.55 -7.72 1.81
C LEU A 26 3.46 -7.87 0.58
N LEU A 27 4.53 -7.07 0.52
CA LEU A 27 5.49 -7.10 -0.57
C LEU A 27 6.30 -8.39 -0.60
N GLN A 28 6.62 -9.01 0.55
CA GLN A 28 7.36 -10.28 0.62
C GLN A 28 6.69 -11.44 -0.14
N VAL A 29 5.38 -11.37 -0.40
CA VAL A 29 4.67 -12.40 -1.17
C VAL A 29 5.14 -12.41 -2.63
N VAL A 30 5.53 -11.27 -3.20
CA VAL A 30 6.00 -11.15 -4.59
C VAL A 30 7.34 -11.89 -4.82
N PRO A 31 8.43 -11.59 -4.08
CA PRO A 31 9.69 -12.32 -4.21
C PRO A 31 9.57 -13.78 -3.80
N SER A 32 8.69 -14.12 -2.86
CA SER A 32 8.43 -15.53 -2.49
C SER A 32 7.87 -16.37 -3.64
N ASN A 33 7.20 -15.74 -4.62
CA ASN A 33 6.66 -16.40 -5.81
C ASN A 33 7.54 -16.20 -7.07
N GLY A 34 8.78 -15.74 -6.91
CA GLY A 34 9.73 -15.55 -8.01
C GLY A 34 9.56 -14.24 -8.80
N GLY A 35 8.83 -13.26 -8.27
CA GLY A 35 8.76 -11.90 -8.81
C GLY A 35 9.83 -10.98 -8.20
N THR A 36 10.00 -9.78 -8.77
CA THR A 36 10.84 -8.72 -8.21
C THR A 36 10.00 -7.48 -7.97
N VAL A 37 10.27 -6.79 -6.86
CA VAL A 37 9.67 -5.48 -6.56
C VAL A 37 10.72 -4.44 -6.92
N ASP A 38 10.43 -3.58 -7.91
CA ASP A 38 11.39 -2.62 -8.43
C ASP A 38 11.37 -1.30 -7.66
N ASN A 39 10.17 -0.77 -7.39
CA ASN A 39 9.98 0.49 -6.69
C ASN A 39 8.74 0.44 -5.81
N VAL A 40 8.76 1.21 -4.73
CA VAL A 40 7.66 1.37 -3.78
C VAL A 40 7.59 2.86 -3.44
N ASP A 41 6.46 3.49 -3.71
CA ASP A 41 6.20 4.90 -3.50
C ASP A 41 5.01 5.09 -2.54
N VAL A 42 5.25 5.81 -1.45
CA VAL A 42 4.23 6.06 -0.41
C VAL A 42 3.75 7.49 -0.55
N TRP A 43 2.50 7.64 -0.99
CA TRP A 43 1.87 8.94 -1.21
C TRP A 43 1.31 9.56 0.07
N GLY A 44 1.29 8.79 1.17
CA GLY A 44 0.79 9.22 2.47
C GLY A 44 -0.73 9.31 2.54
N LYS A 45 -1.24 10.03 3.54
CA LYS A 45 -2.67 10.16 3.81
C LYS A 45 -3.34 11.12 2.83
N ARG A 46 -4.40 10.67 2.16
CA ARG A 46 -5.23 11.46 1.26
C ARG A 46 -6.71 11.24 1.49
N ARG A 47 -7.51 12.26 1.17
CA ARG A 47 -8.96 12.19 1.22
C ARG A 47 -9.49 11.36 0.04
N LEU A 48 -10.35 10.40 0.33
CA LEU A 48 -11.02 9.59 -0.68
C LEU A 48 -12.14 10.40 -1.34
N ALA A 49 -12.47 10.09 -2.59
CA ALA A 49 -13.57 10.73 -3.30
C ALA A 49 -14.95 10.39 -2.68
N TYR A 50 -15.03 9.24 -2.01
CA TYR A 50 -16.21 8.76 -1.29
C TYR A 50 -15.76 7.89 -0.11
N ASP A 51 -16.64 7.71 0.87
CA ASP A 51 -16.31 6.92 2.05
C ASP A 51 -16.23 5.43 1.72
N ILE A 52 -15.12 4.80 2.10
CA ILE A 52 -14.95 3.35 2.04
C ILE A 52 -14.94 2.85 3.49
N GLN A 53 -15.83 1.90 3.81
CA GLN A 53 -15.97 1.37 5.18
C GLN A 53 -16.13 2.47 6.27
N LYS A 54 -16.88 3.54 5.95
CA LYS A 54 -17.07 4.73 6.82
C LYS A 54 -15.79 5.54 7.09
N LYS A 55 -14.77 5.39 6.26
CA LYS A 55 -13.53 6.16 6.32
C LYS A 55 -13.45 7.09 5.11
N SER A 56 -13.25 8.38 5.36
CA SER A 56 -13.14 9.43 4.33
C SER A 56 -11.70 9.67 3.86
N GLU A 57 -10.73 9.01 4.49
CA GLU A 57 -9.31 9.15 4.23
C GLU A 57 -8.68 7.76 4.11
N GLY A 58 -7.56 7.68 3.38
CA GLY A 58 -6.76 6.47 3.25
C GLY A 58 -5.31 6.80 2.97
N ILE A 59 -4.41 5.88 3.30
CA ILE A 59 -2.99 6.01 3.00
C ILE A 59 -2.72 5.28 1.69
N TYR A 60 -2.18 5.99 0.70
CA TYR A 60 -1.93 5.45 -0.62
C TYR A 60 -0.48 4.97 -0.75
N VAL A 61 -0.32 3.77 -1.30
CA VAL A 61 0.99 3.17 -1.61
C VAL A 61 0.93 2.54 -3.01
N VAL A 62 1.97 2.76 -3.81
CA VAL A 62 2.14 2.23 -5.18
C VAL A 62 3.46 1.50 -5.31
#